data_AF-A0A975SFP9-F1
#
_entry.id   AF-A0A975SFP9-F1
#
_cell.length_a   1.000
_cell.length_b   1.000
_cell.length_c   1.000
_cell.angle_alpha   90.00
_cell.angle_beta   90.00
_cell.angle_gamma   90.00
#
_symmetry.space_group_name_H-M   'P 1'
#
loop_
_entity.id
_entity.type
_entity.pdbx_description
1 polymer ?
#
loop_
_entity_poly.entity_id
_entity_poly.type
_entity_poly.pdbx_seq_one_letter_code
_entity_poly.pdbx_strand_id
1 'polypeptide(L)'
;MSNNQVVPLFGGHTTQQGQKINGGLARQTKREVETLAANTEIAAVREQAYAFLASQALTNVTTLVLQAEAQMKVAPAGAQFYEAIIAGYAIGAGQRIGRGL
;
A
#
# COMPACT_ATOMS: atom_id res chain seq x y z
N MET A 1 -8.57 15.57 23.97
CA MET A 1 -8.27 16.31 22.72
C MET A 1 -9.42 16.06 21.77
N SER A 2 -10.28 17.07 21.55
CA SER A 2 -11.59 16.90 20.92
C SER A 2 -11.53 17.10 19.41
N ASN A 3 -12.03 16.13 18.66
CA ASN A 3 -12.13 16.14 17.19
C ASN A 3 -13.09 17.25 16.73
N ASN A 4 -12.57 18.18 15.93
CA ASN A 4 -13.29 19.35 15.43
C ASN A 4 -14.18 18.99 14.23
N GLN A 5 -15.23 18.20 14.46
CA GLN A 5 -16.20 17.81 13.43
C GLN A 5 -17.21 18.93 13.18
N VAL A 6 -17.26 19.39 11.92
CA VAL A 6 -18.20 20.41 11.42
C VAL A 6 -19.53 19.74 11.08
N VAL A 7 -20.62 20.21 11.67
CA VAL A 7 -21.98 19.68 11.45
C VAL A 7 -22.81 20.72 10.67
N PRO A 8 -23.45 20.36 9.55
CA PRO A 8 -24.31 21.29 8.83
C PRO A 8 -25.68 21.39 9.51
N LEU A 9 -26.07 22.57 9.98
CA LEU A 9 -27.44 22.86 10.40
C LEU A 9 -27.90 24.15 9.72
N PHE A 10 -28.62 23.98 8.61
CA PHE A 10 -29.31 25.01 7.83
C PHE A 10 -28.49 26.25 7.43
N GLY A 11 -27.95 26.23 6.21
CA GLY A 11 -27.58 27.46 5.47
C GLY A 11 -26.31 28.20 5.90
N GLY A 12 -25.60 27.73 6.92
CA GLY A 12 -24.30 28.28 7.33
C GLY A 12 -23.43 27.25 8.03
N HIS A 13 -22.13 27.27 7.76
CA HIS A 13 -21.15 26.44 8.44
C HIS A 13 -20.76 27.15 9.76
N THR A 14 -21.30 26.69 10.87
CA THR A 14 -20.90 27.11 12.22
C THR A 14 -19.93 26.09 12.81
N THR A 15 -18.95 26.56 13.59
CA THR A 15 -18.19 25.66 14.48
C THR A 15 -19.12 25.17 15.61
N GLN A 16 -18.76 24.10 16.33
CA GLN A 16 -19.50 23.69 17.55
C GLN A 16 -19.58 24.81 18.62
N GLN A 17 -18.75 25.84 18.51
CA GLN A 17 -18.75 27.02 19.39
C GLN A 17 -19.63 28.18 18.87
N GLY A 18 -20.43 27.96 17.83
CA GLY A 18 -21.40 28.96 17.32
C GLY A 18 -20.78 30.12 16.53
N GLN A 19 -19.48 30.10 16.24
CA GLN A 19 -18.85 31.11 15.39
C GLN A 19 -19.22 30.87 13.92
N LYS A 20 -19.76 31.91 13.27
CA LYS A 20 -20.00 31.94 11.82
C LYS A 20 -18.65 31.86 11.10
N ILE A 21 -18.40 30.73 10.46
CA ILE A 21 -17.22 30.57 9.60
C ILE A 21 -17.50 31.38 8.32
N ASN A 22 -16.60 32.31 7.97
CA ASN A 22 -16.72 33.07 6.71
C ASN A 22 -16.77 32.08 5.52
N GLY A 23 -17.64 32.32 4.53
CA GLY A 23 -17.87 31.37 3.41
C GLY A 23 -16.61 31.03 2.60
N GLY A 24 -15.58 31.88 2.65
CA GLY A 24 -14.24 31.56 2.12
C GLY A 24 -13.55 30.42 2.87
N LEU A 25 -13.56 30.47 4.21
CA LEU A 25 -12.92 29.46 5.07
C LEU A 25 -13.65 28.11 4.99
N ALA A 26 -14.99 28.11 4.94
CA ALA A 26 -15.74 26.87 4.74
C ALA A 26 -15.45 26.18 3.39
N ARG A 27 -15.30 26.96 2.31
CA ARG A 27 -14.89 26.43 0.99
C ARG A 27 -13.46 25.91 1.00
N GLN A 28 -12.56 26.59 1.71
CA GLN A 28 -11.18 26.14 1.86
C GLN A 28 -11.11 24.80 2.60
N THR A 29 -11.76 24.68 3.77
CA THR A 29 -11.81 23.42 4.53
C THR A 29 -12.40 22.29 3.71
N LYS A 30 -13.46 22.54 2.92
CA LYS A 30 -14.03 21.53 2.02
C LYS A 30 -13.01 21.01 1.01
N ARG A 31 -12.26 21.90 0.35
CA ARG A 31 -11.21 21.52 -0.61
C ARG A 31 -10.08 20.73 0.03
N GLU A 32 -9.68 21.09 1.25
CA GLU A 32 -8.66 20.37 2.00
C GLU A 32 -9.11 18.94 2.34
N VAL A 33 -10.37 18.76 2.75
CA VAL A 33 -10.96 17.43 3.01
C VAL A 33 -11.04 16.60 1.72
N GLU A 34 -11.50 17.18 0.61
CA GLU A 34 -11.56 16.50 -0.69
C GLU A 34 -10.16 16.07 -1.16
N THR A 35 -9.15 16.95 -0.99
CA THR A 35 -7.75 16.64 -1.33
C THR A 35 -7.20 15.51 -0.46
N LEU A 36 -7.48 15.53 0.84
CA LEU A 36 -7.05 14.48 1.76
C LEU A 36 -7.71 13.14 1.41
N ALA A 37 -9.00 13.14 1.08
CA ALA A 37 -9.72 11.94 0.68
C ALA A 37 -9.10 11.33 -0.59
N ALA A 38 -8.85 12.14 -1.62
CA ALA A 38 -8.21 11.69 -2.86
C ALA A 38 -6.79 11.13 -2.61
N ASN A 39 -5.98 11.81 -1.79
CA ASN A 39 -4.65 11.33 -1.43
C ASN A 39 -4.69 10.00 -0.66
N THR A 40 -5.68 9.84 0.22
CA THR A 40 -5.89 8.61 0.99
C THR A 40 -6.29 7.45 0.08
N GLU A 41 -7.16 7.69 -0.91
CA GLU A 41 -7.55 6.70 -1.90
C GLU A 41 -6.34 6.24 -2.74
N ILE A 42 -5.53 7.18 -3.22
CA ILE A 42 -4.28 6.87 -3.94
C ILE A 42 -3.33 6.03 -3.07
N ALA A 43 -3.17 6.40 -1.79
CA ALA A 43 -2.33 5.66 -0.86
C ALA A 43 -2.85 4.23 -0.62
N ALA A 44 -4.16 4.05 -0.47
CA ALA A 44 -4.78 2.74 -0.29
C ALA A 44 -4.60 1.84 -1.53
N VAL A 45 -4.81 2.37 -2.73
CA VAL A 45 -4.58 1.64 -3.99
C VAL A 45 -3.11 1.23 -4.12
N ARG A 46 -2.19 2.15 -3.78
CA ARG A 46 -0.75 1.86 -3.80
C ARG A 46 -0.37 0.75 -2.82
N GLU A 47 -0.88 0.80 -1.60
CA GLU A 47 -0.64 -0.24 -0.59
C GLU A 47 -1.16 -1.61 -1.05
N GLN A 48 -2.37 -1.65 -1.62
CA GLN A 48 -2.93 -2.87 -2.18
C GLN A 48 -2.06 -3.44 -3.31
N ALA A 49 -1.51 -2.57 -4.17
CA ALA A 49 -0.61 -3.00 -5.23
C ALA A 49 0.70 -3.59 -4.68
N TYR A 50 1.29 -3.00 -3.63
CA TYR A 50 2.46 -3.57 -2.96
C TYR A 50 2.16 -4.92 -2.32
N ALA A 51 1.03 -5.05 -1.61
CA ALA A 51 0.61 -6.30 -1.01
C ALA A 51 0.38 -7.39 -2.07
N PHE A 52 -0.24 -7.04 -3.20
CA PHE A 52 -0.43 -7.95 -4.32
C PHE A 52 0.91 -8.43 -4.90
N LEU A 53 1.85 -7.51 -5.17
CA LEU A 53 3.18 -7.86 -5.68
C LEU A 53 3.97 -8.73 -4.69
N ALA A 54 3.87 -8.46 -3.39
CA ALA A 54 4.50 -9.27 -2.35
C ALA A 54 3.91 -10.69 -2.33
N SER A 55 2.58 -10.83 -2.37
CA SER A 55 1.90 -12.13 -2.46
C SER A 55 2.33 -12.91 -3.70
N GLN A 56 2.43 -12.26 -4.85
CA GLN A 56 2.90 -12.88 -6.09
C GLN A 56 4.36 -13.33 -5.98
N ALA A 57 5.23 -12.50 -5.38
CA ALA A 57 6.63 -12.87 -5.15
C ALA A 57 6.76 -14.10 -4.24
N LEU A 58 5.98 -14.17 -3.16
CA LEU A 58 5.95 -15.33 -2.26
C LEU A 58 5.46 -16.60 -2.96
N THR A 59 4.42 -16.47 -3.79
CA THR A 59 3.90 -17.57 -4.62
C THR A 59 4.99 -18.09 -5.55
N ASN A 60 5.70 -17.19 -6.23
CA ASN A 60 6.77 -17.57 -7.16
C ASN A 60 7.96 -18.21 -6.43
N VAL A 61 8.37 -17.70 -5.26
CA VAL A 61 9.42 -18.32 -4.43
C VAL A 61 9.01 -19.75 -4.05
N THR A 62 7.77 -19.94 -3.61
CA THR A 62 7.25 -21.28 -3.27
C THR A 62 7.34 -22.23 -4.46
N THR A 63 6.92 -21.78 -5.65
CA THR A 63 7.02 -22.57 -6.88
C THR A 63 8.47 -22.93 -7.21
N LEU A 64 9.41 -22.00 -7.08
CA LEU A 64 10.83 -22.27 -7.34
C LEU A 64 11.42 -23.27 -6.33
N VAL A 65 11.03 -23.18 -5.05
CA VAL A 65 11.45 -24.15 -4.02
C VAL A 65 10.95 -25.55 -4.35
N LEU A 66 9.66 -25.71 -4.64
CA LEU A 66 9.09 -27.02 -5.02
C LEU A 66 9.76 -27.60 -6.28
N GLN A 67 10.09 -26.74 -7.24
CA GLN A 67 10.81 -27.15 -8.43
C GLN A 67 12.25 -27.59 -8.11
N ALA A 68 12.96 -26.86 -7.25
CA ALA A 68 14.30 -27.20 -6.80
C ALA A 68 14.32 -28.54 -6.05
N GLU A 69 13.36 -28.77 -5.16
CA GLU A 69 13.20 -30.04 -4.44
C GLU A 69 13.02 -31.23 -5.41
N ALA A 70 12.21 -31.05 -6.47
CA ALA A 70 12.04 -32.07 -7.50
C ALA A 70 13.34 -32.31 -8.29
N GLN A 71 14.08 -31.25 -8.63
CA GLN A 71 15.32 -31.35 -9.40
C GLN A 71 16.48 -31.93 -8.59
N MET A 72 16.58 -31.64 -7.29
CA MET A 72 17.57 -32.24 -6.39
C MET A 72 17.49 -33.76 -6.33
N LYS A 73 16.30 -34.35 -6.54
CA LYS A 73 16.12 -35.81 -6.63
C LYS A 73 16.78 -36.41 -7.88
N VAL A 74 16.94 -35.62 -8.95
CA VAL A 74 17.52 -36.05 -10.23
C VAL A 74 19.01 -35.69 -10.31
N ALA A 75 19.37 -34.48 -9.89
CA ALA A 75 20.71 -33.92 -9.99
C ALA A 75 21.13 -33.22 -8.68
N PRO A 76 21.49 -33.97 -7.63
CA PRO A 76 21.80 -33.39 -6.31
C PRO A 76 23.04 -32.48 -6.33
N ALA A 77 23.99 -32.70 -7.25
CA ALA A 77 25.15 -31.82 -7.44
C ALA A 77 24.77 -30.37 -7.83
N GLY A 78 23.53 -30.15 -8.29
CA GLY A 78 23.01 -28.84 -8.66
C GLY A 78 22.47 -28.00 -7.50
N ALA A 79 22.40 -28.53 -6.28
CA ALA A 79 21.70 -27.90 -5.14
C ALA A 79 22.08 -26.42 -4.92
N GLN A 80 23.38 -26.13 -4.90
CA GLN A 80 23.89 -24.76 -4.72
C GLN A 80 23.40 -23.77 -5.79
N PHE A 81 23.16 -24.22 -7.02
CA PHE A 81 22.65 -23.35 -8.09
C PHE A 81 21.17 -23.06 -7.90
N TYR A 82 20.39 -24.04 -7.46
CA TYR A 82 18.97 -23.85 -7.16
C TYR A 82 18.77 -22.88 -5.99
N GLU A 83 19.54 -23.04 -4.91
CA GLU A 83 19.53 -22.12 -3.77
C GLU A 83 19.88 -20.68 -4.19
N ALA A 84 20.94 -20.52 -4.99
CA ALA A 84 21.35 -19.21 -5.49
C ALA A 84 20.26 -18.54 -6.36
N ILE A 85 19.59 -19.31 -7.21
CA ILE A 85 18.49 -18.81 -8.06
C ILE A 85 17.30 -18.37 -7.20
N ILE A 86 16.87 -19.19 -6.24
CA ILE A 86 15.75 -18.88 -5.34
C ILE A 86 16.06 -17.63 -4.52
N ALA A 87 17.23 -17.57 -3.90
CA ALA A 87 17.65 -16.43 -3.08
C ALA A 87 17.76 -15.16 -3.92
N GLY A 88 18.39 -15.23 -5.10
CA GLY A 88 18.52 -14.11 -6.02
C GLY A 88 17.16 -13.58 -6.47
N TYR A 89 16.22 -14.47 -6.80
CA TYR A 89 14.86 -14.09 -7.14
C TYR A 89 14.16 -13.38 -5.98
N ALA A 90 14.18 -13.97 -4.77
CA ALA A 90 13.50 -13.44 -3.59
C ALA A 90 14.02 -12.05 -3.21
N ILE A 91 15.35 -11.88 -3.15
CA ILE A 91 16.00 -10.59 -2.88
C ILE A 91 15.64 -9.58 -3.97
N GLY A 92 15.77 -9.97 -5.24
CA GLY A 92 15.44 -9.09 -6.37
C GLY A 92 13.98 -8.65 -6.38
N ALA A 93 13.05 -9.55 -6.04
CA ALA A 93 11.63 -9.23 -5.91
C ALA A 93 11.36 -8.25 -4.78
N GLY A 94 11.92 -8.50 -3.58
CA GLY A 94 11.81 -7.58 -2.45
C GLY A 94 12.37 -6.19 -2.74
N GLN A 95 13.51 -6.12 -3.43
CA GLN A 95 14.10 -4.84 -3.85
C GLN A 95 13.25 -4.09 -4.87
N ARG A 96 12.61 -4.78 -5.83
CA ARG A 96 11.70 -4.14 -6.80
C ARG A 96 10.47 -3.56 -6.09
N ILE A 97 9.88 -4.34 -5.19
CA ILE A 97 8.73 -3.89 -4.37
C ILE A 97 9.13 -2.67 -3.52
N GLY A 98 10.27 -2.72 -2.83
CA GLY A 98 10.74 -1.63 -1.97
C GLY A 98 11.15 -0.35 -2.70
N ARG A 99 11.58 -0.45 -3.97
CA ARG A 99 11.89 0.72 -4.82
C ARG A 99 10.64 1.44 -5.34
N GLY A 100 9.51 0.75 -5.32
CA GLY A 100 8.24 1.27 -5.76
C GLY A 100 7.81 0.81 -7.16
N LEU A 101 6.53 1.03 -7.45
CA LEU A 101 5.97 1.00 -8.81
C LEU A 101 6.52 2.17 -9.65
#